data_AF-A0A961N6B3-F1
#
_entry.id   AF-A0A961N6B3-F1
#
_cell.length_a   1.000
_cell.length_b   1.000
_cell.length_c   1.000
_cell.angle_alpha   90.00
_cell.angle_beta   90.00
_cell.angle_gamma   90.00
#
_symmetry.space_group_name_H-M   'P 1'
#
loop_
_entity.id
_entity.type
_entity.pdbx_description
1 polymer ?
#
loop_
_entity_poly.entity_id
_entity_poly.type
_entity_poly.pdbx_seq_one_letter_code
_entity_poly.pdbx_strand_id
1 'polypeptide(L)'
;MPSHAEAAARATAPLGNAPLEKVALETYVPLAKPSLVGLSRAELAARLGDIGVPSAQQKMRVQQLWHWIYVRGAQDFDAMSNMSKDMRAELDRHFTLARPEIAVEQISGDGTRKWLLRLPSGLEGERAHEVECVYIPEVDRGTLCVSSQVGCTLNCSFCHTGTQRLVRNLTAGEIVGQVMVARDRLGDWADRTTPNGGRLVTNIVMMGMGEPLYNFDAVRDALLVVSDGDGIGISRRRITLSTSGVVPNIARTGAEIGVSLAISLHAVRDELRDELVPLNRKYPIGELLEACRNYPGVSNARRITFEYVMLKGVNDSLDDARLLVKLLKGIPAKINLIPFNPWPGSRYECSDWDQIEKFSEYVFNAGYSSPVRTPRGRDILAACGQLKSETEKLSARERQALRAMAMTD
;
A
#
# COMPACT_ATOMS: atom_id res chain seq x y z
N MET A 1 -61.07 1.15 -25.97
CA MET A 1 -60.10 2.23 -25.69
C MET A 1 -60.64 3.03 -24.51
N PRO A 2 -59.86 3.43 -23.48
CA PRO A 2 -58.39 3.47 -23.31
C PRO A 2 -57.89 2.50 -22.19
N SER A 3 -56.78 1.80 -22.39
CA SER A 3 -55.37 2.08 -22.01
C SER A 3 -54.99 1.68 -20.58
N HIS A 4 -54.22 0.58 -20.52
CA HIS A 4 -53.42 0.13 -19.40
C HIS A 4 -52.41 1.19 -18.95
N ALA A 5 -52.55 1.76 -17.76
CA ALA A 5 -51.45 2.32 -16.97
C ALA A 5 -51.95 2.82 -15.61
N GLU A 6 -52.36 1.94 -14.70
CA GLU A 6 -52.49 2.29 -13.27
C GLU A 6 -52.82 1.03 -12.44
N ALA A 7 -51.81 0.45 -11.80
CA ALA A 7 -51.88 -0.29 -10.53
C ALA A 7 -50.67 -1.22 -10.37
N ALA A 8 -49.62 -0.74 -9.70
CA ALA A 8 -48.84 -1.49 -8.71
C ALA A 8 -47.75 -0.59 -8.11
N ALA A 9 -48.16 0.49 -7.44
CA ALA A 9 -47.29 1.14 -6.47
C ALA A 9 -47.22 0.25 -5.22
N ARG A 10 -46.26 -0.69 -5.20
CA ARG A 10 -45.82 -1.33 -3.94
C ARG A 10 -44.56 -0.61 -3.47
N ALA A 11 -44.72 0.03 -2.32
CA ALA A 11 -43.71 0.76 -1.58
C ALA A 11 -42.42 -0.07 -1.41
N THR A 12 -41.35 0.39 -2.03
CA THR A 12 -39.98 0.05 -1.65
C THR A 12 -39.66 0.78 -0.35
N ALA A 13 -39.49 0.02 0.73
CA ALA A 13 -38.91 0.53 1.97
C ALA A 13 -37.52 1.12 1.68
N PRO A 14 -37.13 2.25 2.30
CA PRO A 14 -35.80 2.79 2.10
C PRO A 14 -34.80 1.87 2.80
N LEU A 15 -33.98 1.17 2.01
CA LEU A 15 -32.74 0.58 2.49
C LEU A 15 -31.85 1.74 2.95
N GLY A 16 -31.85 1.99 4.26
CA GLY A 16 -30.94 2.90 4.90
C GLY A 16 -29.51 2.38 4.76
N ASN A 17 -28.85 2.75 3.66
CA ASN A 17 -27.43 2.50 3.41
C ASN A 17 -26.69 3.83 3.56
N ALA A 18 -26.21 4.11 4.77
CA ALA A 18 -25.23 5.17 5.00
C ALA A 18 -23.90 4.77 4.32
N PRO A 19 -23.10 5.73 3.80
CA PRO A 19 -21.90 5.40 3.02
C PRO A 19 -20.85 4.72 3.89
N LEU A 20 -20.36 3.56 3.45
CA LEU A 20 -19.16 2.88 3.99
C LEU A 20 -17.85 3.63 3.63
N GLU A 21 -17.90 4.91 3.28
CA GLU A 21 -16.71 5.76 3.27
C GLU A 21 -16.46 6.26 4.69
N LYS A 22 -15.71 5.46 5.46
CA LYS A 22 -15.10 5.97 6.69
C LYS A 22 -14.05 6.99 6.26
N VAL A 23 -14.45 8.27 6.29
CA VAL A 23 -13.55 9.41 6.11
C VAL A 23 -12.38 9.27 7.08
N ALA A 24 -11.16 9.56 6.61
CA ALA A 24 -9.98 9.61 7.47
C ALA A 24 -10.27 10.47 8.70
N LEU A 25 -10.04 9.92 9.89
CA LEU A 25 -10.51 10.50 11.15
C LEU A 25 -9.61 11.66 11.61
N GLU A 26 -8.42 11.74 11.02
CA GLU A 26 -7.42 12.77 11.21
C GLU A 26 -6.94 13.32 9.86
N THR A 27 -6.87 14.64 9.78
CA THR A 27 -6.24 15.35 8.66
C THR A 27 -4.73 15.33 8.85
N TYR A 28 -3.99 15.09 7.76
CA TYR A 28 -2.53 15.20 7.72
C TYR A 28 -2.06 16.50 8.37
N VAL A 29 -1.16 16.39 9.35
CA VAL A 29 -0.47 17.55 9.93
C VAL A 29 0.75 17.81 9.05
N PRO A 30 0.80 18.95 8.34
CA PRO A 30 1.93 19.25 7.48
C PRO A 30 3.20 19.46 8.29
N LEU A 31 4.32 19.11 7.69
CA LEU A 31 5.64 19.42 8.22
C LEU A 31 5.85 20.93 8.36
N ALA A 32 6.72 21.31 9.30
CA ALA A 32 7.13 22.71 9.47
C ALA A 32 7.71 23.31 8.17
N LYS A 33 8.47 22.51 7.40
CA LYS A 33 8.86 22.81 6.02
C LYS A 33 8.21 21.80 5.08
N PRO A 34 7.57 22.21 3.96
CA PRO A 34 7.05 21.28 2.97
C PRO A 34 8.14 20.33 2.44
N SER A 35 7.83 19.05 2.36
CA SER A 35 8.75 18.06 1.78
C SER A 35 8.71 18.12 0.25
N LEU A 36 9.88 18.01 -0.39
CA LEU A 36 9.98 17.80 -1.85
C LEU A 36 9.87 16.32 -2.24
N VAL A 37 9.94 15.40 -1.27
CA VAL A 37 9.83 13.96 -1.51
C VAL A 37 8.38 13.61 -1.86
N GLY A 38 8.20 12.81 -2.91
CA GLY A 38 6.90 12.37 -3.41
C GLY A 38 6.19 13.37 -4.32
N LEU A 39 6.71 14.59 -4.49
CA LEU A 39 6.16 15.55 -5.45
C LEU A 39 6.45 15.12 -6.90
N SER A 40 5.46 15.32 -7.77
CA SER A 40 5.63 15.22 -9.22
C SER A 40 6.58 16.31 -9.74
N ARG A 41 7.11 16.12 -10.95
CA ARG A 41 7.96 17.14 -11.60
C ARG A 41 7.25 18.49 -11.77
N ALA A 42 5.93 18.47 -12.01
CA ALA A 42 5.13 19.67 -12.13
C ALA A 42 4.99 20.39 -10.79
N GLU A 43 4.74 19.64 -9.70
CA GLU A 43 4.69 20.20 -8.35
C GLU A 43 6.05 20.72 -7.90
N LEU A 44 7.15 20.03 -8.21
CA LEU A 44 8.51 20.54 -7.95
C LEU A 44 8.75 21.87 -8.68
N ALA A 45 8.35 21.98 -9.95
CA ALA A 45 8.47 23.23 -10.70
C ALA A 45 7.64 24.36 -10.05
N ALA A 46 6.42 24.07 -9.61
CA ALA A 46 5.56 25.02 -8.91
C ALA A 46 6.20 25.48 -7.60
N ARG A 47 6.73 24.56 -6.77
CA ARG A 47 7.43 24.88 -5.52
C ARG A 47 8.67 25.74 -5.73
N LEU A 48 9.43 25.48 -6.79
CA LEU A 48 10.55 26.34 -7.17
C LEU A 48 10.05 27.75 -7.58
N GLY A 49 8.92 27.85 -8.26
CA GLY A 49 8.27 29.12 -8.58
C GLY A 49 7.86 29.91 -7.33
N ASP A 50 7.29 29.24 -6.34
CA ASP A 50 6.85 29.85 -5.07
C ASP A 50 8.00 30.57 -4.33
N ILE A 51 9.23 30.08 -4.47
CA ILE A 51 10.44 30.66 -3.86
C ILE A 51 11.23 31.58 -4.82
N GLY A 52 10.63 31.97 -5.95
CA GLY A 52 11.20 32.96 -6.87
C GLY A 52 12.17 32.41 -7.92
N VAL A 53 12.26 31.09 -8.13
CA VAL A 53 13.10 30.54 -9.21
C VAL A 53 12.47 30.87 -10.56
N PRO A 54 13.18 31.57 -11.48
CA PRO A 54 12.64 31.96 -12.78
C PRO A 54 12.19 30.76 -13.60
N SER A 55 11.06 30.88 -14.31
CA SER A 55 10.48 29.81 -15.15
C SER A 55 11.50 29.21 -16.13
N ALA A 56 12.37 30.03 -16.70
CA ALA A 56 13.45 29.61 -17.60
C ALA A 56 14.45 28.62 -16.96
N GLN A 57 14.61 28.64 -15.64
CA GLN A 57 15.53 27.76 -14.89
C GLN A 57 14.84 26.54 -14.27
N GLN A 58 13.52 26.58 -14.08
CA GLN A 58 12.78 25.55 -13.33
C GLN A 58 12.97 24.15 -13.90
N LYS A 59 12.92 23.97 -15.22
CA LYS A 59 13.11 22.65 -15.86
C LYS A 59 14.45 22.01 -15.47
N MET A 60 15.53 22.77 -15.56
CA MET A 60 16.87 22.31 -15.19
C MET A 60 16.95 22.02 -13.69
N ARG A 61 16.41 22.90 -12.84
CA ARG A 61 16.42 22.72 -11.38
C ARG A 61 15.62 21.50 -10.94
N VAL A 62 14.47 21.24 -11.55
CA VAL A 62 13.69 20.01 -11.33
C VAL A 62 14.51 18.78 -11.69
N GLN A 63 15.22 18.77 -12.82
CA GLN A 63 16.07 17.63 -13.19
C GLN A 63 17.19 17.40 -12.18
N GLN A 64 17.84 18.47 -11.71
CA GLN A 64 18.88 18.38 -10.69
C GLN A 64 18.31 17.84 -9.35
N LEU A 65 17.20 18.41 -8.86
CA LEU A 65 16.52 17.93 -7.66
C LEU A 65 16.12 16.46 -7.79
N TRP A 66 15.50 16.09 -8.90
CA TRP A 66 15.04 14.72 -9.14
C TRP A 66 16.19 13.71 -9.06
N HIS A 67 17.31 14.02 -9.71
CA HIS A 67 18.50 13.18 -9.69
C HIS A 67 19.07 13.04 -8.27
N TRP A 68 19.22 14.15 -7.55
CA TRP A 68 19.76 14.10 -6.18
C TRP A 68 18.86 13.35 -5.21
N ILE A 69 17.55 13.57 -5.28
CA ILE A 69 16.58 12.95 -4.38
C ILE A 69 16.43 11.45 -4.69
N TYR A 70 16.23 11.08 -5.97
CA TYR A 70 15.77 9.74 -6.34
C TYR A 70 16.82 8.81 -6.96
N VAL A 71 17.95 9.35 -7.43
CA VAL A 71 19.08 8.55 -7.93
C VAL A 71 20.19 8.45 -6.89
N ARG A 72 20.56 9.58 -6.28
CA ARG A 72 21.64 9.68 -5.28
C ARG A 72 21.16 9.49 -3.84
N GLY A 73 19.86 9.63 -3.59
CA GLY A 73 19.31 9.48 -2.25
C GLY A 73 19.79 10.58 -1.29
N ALA A 74 19.97 11.81 -1.76
CA ALA A 74 20.33 12.95 -0.92
C ALA A 74 19.32 13.14 0.23
N GLN A 75 19.85 13.37 1.43
CA GLN A 75 19.07 13.69 2.63
C GLN A 75 19.14 15.18 2.98
N ASP A 76 20.04 15.92 2.32
CA ASP A 76 20.31 17.32 2.57
C ASP A 76 20.63 18.05 1.26
N PHE A 77 20.28 19.35 1.18
CA PHE A 77 20.50 20.16 -0.01
C PHE A 77 21.99 20.49 -0.23
N ASP A 78 22.81 20.54 0.81
CA ASP A 78 24.26 20.77 0.73
C ASP A 78 24.98 19.69 -0.07
N ALA A 79 24.44 18.47 -0.13
CA ALA A 79 24.99 17.41 -0.97
C ALA A 79 24.93 17.74 -2.48
N MET A 80 24.08 18.68 -2.90
CA MET A 80 23.78 18.95 -4.32
C MET A 80 24.87 19.79 -5.01
N SER A 81 26.03 19.20 -5.26
CA SER A 81 27.24 19.90 -5.74
C SER A 81 27.11 20.61 -7.10
N ASN A 82 26.09 20.28 -7.90
CA ASN A 82 25.79 20.93 -9.17
C ASN A 82 24.79 22.11 -9.05
N MET A 83 24.46 22.53 -7.83
CA MET A 83 23.69 23.73 -7.53
C MET A 83 24.57 24.79 -6.86
N SER A 84 24.26 26.07 -7.09
CA SER A 84 24.98 27.16 -6.40
C SER A 84 24.73 27.10 -4.89
N LYS A 85 25.67 27.65 -4.10
CA LYS A 85 25.51 27.78 -2.64
C LYS A 85 24.21 28.50 -2.29
N ASP A 86 23.91 29.60 -2.97
CA ASP A 86 22.70 30.40 -2.73
C ASP A 86 21.42 29.59 -3.00
N MET A 87 21.39 28.78 -4.06
CA MET A 87 20.23 27.94 -4.38
C MET A 87 20.02 26.85 -3.32
N ARG A 88 21.10 26.22 -2.83
CA ARG A 88 21.01 25.22 -1.76
C ARG A 88 20.48 25.83 -0.46
N ALA A 89 20.93 27.03 -0.12
CA ALA A 89 20.43 27.77 1.03
C ALA A 89 18.96 28.21 0.88
N GLU A 90 18.53 28.61 -0.31
CA GLU A 90 17.12 28.90 -0.59
C GLU A 90 16.25 27.64 -0.43
N LEU A 91 16.69 26.51 -0.98
CA LEU A 91 15.98 25.23 -0.86
C LEU A 91 15.88 24.79 0.60
N ASP A 92 16.98 24.85 1.36
CA ASP A 92 16.98 24.47 2.77
C ASP A 92 16.08 25.38 3.60
N ARG A 93 16.05 26.69 3.32
CA ARG A 93 15.19 27.63 4.04
C ARG A 93 13.71 27.29 3.90
N HIS A 94 13.26 26.86 2.71
CA HIS A 94 11.83 26.68 2.42
C HIS A 94 11.34 25.24 2.45
N PHE A 95 12.22 24.26 2.24
CA PHE A 95 11.83 22.88 2.01
C PHE A 95 12.61 21.90 2.88
N THR A 96 12.18 20.65 2.87
CA THR A 96 12.90 19.55 3.51
C THR A 96 12.96 18.31 2.61
N LEU A 97 14.00 17.51 2.84
CA LEU A 97 14.13 16.14 2.31
C LEU A 97 13.98 15.09 3.41
N ALA A 98 13.46 15.49 4.58
CA ALA A 98 13.25 14.61 5.71
C ALA A 98 12.42 13.38 5.33
N ARG A 99 12.84 12.25 5.89
CA ARG A 99 12.22 10.94 5.70
C ARG A 99 11.68 10.44 7.05
N PRO A 100 10.82 9.42 7.07
CA PRO A 100 10.42 8.78 8.31
C PRO A 100 11.64 8.32 9.12
N GLU A 101 11.59 8.52 10.43
CA GLU A 101 12.60 8.04 11.36
C GLU A 101 12.37 6.54 11.65
N ILE A 102 13.44 5.75 11.73
CA ILE A 102 13.34 4.36 12.17
C ILE A 102 13.28 4.34 13.70
N ALA A 103 12.09 4.15 14.25
CA ALA A 103 11.90 4.00 15.68
C ALA A 103 12.40 2.63 16.18
N VAL A 104 12.17 1.58 15.39
CA VAL A 104 12.58 0.20 15.71
C VAL A 104 12.98 -0.53 14.42
N GLU A 105 14.07 -1.30 14.50
CA GLU A 105 14.49 -2.24 13.45
C GLU A 105 14.53 -3.66 14.04
N GLN A 106 13.90 -4.60 13.34
CA GLN A 106 13.95 -6.02 13.66
C GLN A 106 14.44 -6.81 12.44
N ILE A 107 15.30 -7.80 12.67
CA ILE A 107 15.85 -8.67 11.63
C ILE A 107 15.53 -10.11 12.00
N SER A 108 14.80 -10.79 11.13
CA SER A 108 14.45 -12.20 11.25
C SER A 108 15.67 -13.09 10.96
N GLY A 109 15.66 -14.32 11.49
CA GLY A 109 16.63 -15.35 11.12
C GLY A 109 16.66 -15.68 9.62
N ASP A 110 15.56 -15.41 8.89
CA ASP A 110 15.47 -15.58 7.43
C ASP A 110 15.95 -14.37 6.60
N GLY A 111 16.52 -13.36 7.28
CA GLY A 111 17.00 -12.10 6.69
C GLY A 111 15.93 -11.03 6.46
N THR A 112 14.64 -11.33 6.65
CA THR A 112 13.56 -10.34 6.58
C THR A 112 13.81 -9.22 7.58
N ARG A 113 13.67 -7.97 7.14
CA ARG A 113 13.82 -6.79 8.01
C ARG A 113 12.49 -6.08 8.14
N LYS A 114 12.12 -5.72 9.35
CA LYS A 114 10.96 -4.90 9.64
C LYS A 114 11.40 -3.60 10.30
N TRP A 115 10.89 -2.49 9.80
CA TRP A 115 11.08 -1.17 10.37
C TRP A 115 9.76 -0.62 10.86
N LEU A 116 9.74 -0.17 12.12
CA LEU A 116 8.71 0.73 12.62
C LEU A 116 9.17 2.15 12.29
N LEU A 117 8.40 2.83 11.45
CA LEU A 117 8.73 4.13 10.90
C LEU A 117 7.85 5.19 11.54
N ARG A 118 8.48 6.12 12.25
CA ARG A 118 7.83 7.30 12.79
C ARG A 118 7.71 8.34 11.70
N LEU A 119 6.48 8.64 11.35
CA LEU A 119 6.15 9.61 10.31
C LEU A 119 6.42 11.01 10.84
N PRO A 120 6.98 11.91 10.01
CA PRO A 120 7.22 13.28 10.44
C PRO A 120 5.91 13.97 10.85
N SER A 121 5.87 14.57 12.06
CA SER A 121 4.75 15.38 12.55
C SER A 121 5.18 16.82 12.79
N GLY A 122 4.27 17.77 12.58
CA GLY A 122 4.55 19.21 12.65
C GLY A 122 4.15 19.89 13.97
N LEU A 123 3.56 19.17 14.92
CA LEU A 123 3.10 19.73 16.21
C LEU A 123 3.91 19.15 17.36
N GLU A 124 4.50 20.04 18.15
CA GLU A 124 5.17 19.72 19.41
C GLU A 124 4.12 19.15 20.40
N GLY A 125 4.43 18.01 21.02
CA GLY A 125 3.54 17.35 21.99
C GLY A 125 2.52 16.33 21.43
N GLU A 126 2.37 16.19 20.10
CA GLU A 126 1.54 15.12 19.50
C GLU A 126 2.38 13.85 19.27
N ARG A 127 1.88 12.67 19.70
CA ARG A 127 2.57 11.39 19.46
C ARG A 127 2.59 11.13 17.95
N ALA A 128 3.78 11.14 17.37
CA ALA A 128 3.96 10.90 15.94
C ALA A 128 3.38 9.54 15.54
N HIS A 129 2.71 9.51 14.38
CA HIS A 129 2.11 8.28 13.87
C HIS A 129 3.19 7.33 13.35
N GLU A 130 2.96 6.04 13.51
CA GLU A 130 3.92 5.02 13.13
C GLU A 130 3.28 4.02 12.15
N VAL A 131 4.06 3.65 11.14
CA VAL A 131 3.72 2.59 10.19
C VAL A 131 4.85 1.59 10.09
N GLU A 132 4.53 0.35 9.75
CA GLU A 132 5.54 -0.68 9.51
C GLU A 132 5.88 -0.79 8.03
N CYS A 133 7.15 -1.08 7.73
CA CYS A 133 7.64 -1.40 6.39
C CYS A 133 8.53 -2.64 6.49
N VAL A 134 8.41 -3.57 5.53
CA VAL A 134 9.10 -4.87 5.58
C VAL A 134 9.91 -5.10 4.31
N TYR A 135 11.20 -5.37 4.45
CA TYR A 135 12.07 -5.84 3.37
C TYR A 135 12.26 -7.35 3.45
N ILE A 136 11.99 -8.04 2.35
CA ILE A 136 12.06 -9.49 2.21
C ILE A 136 13.16 -9.82 1.20
N PRO A 137 14.36 -10.23 1.65
CA PRO A 137 15.42 -10.65 0.74
C PRO A 137 15.16 -12.06 0.19
N GLU A 138 15.48 -12.27 -1.07
CA GLU A 138 15.57 -13.57 -1.72
C GLU A 138 16.89 -13.67 -2.46
N VAL A 139 17.18 -14.84 -3.05
CA VAL A 139 18.47 -15.11 -3.70
C VAL A 139 18.75 -14.12 -4.84
N ASP A 140 17.72 -13.77 -5.62
CA ASP A 140 17.84 -12.99 -6.86
C ASP A 140 17.08 -11.65 -6.83
N ARG A 141 16.37 -11.35 -5.73
CA ARG A 141 15.55 -10.15 -5.60
C ARG A 141 15.35 -9.72 -4.16
N GLY A 142 14.96 -8.47 -3.95
CA GLY A 142 14.47 -7.98 -2.67
C GLY A 142 13.13 -7.29 -2.85
N THR A 143 12.15 -7.71 -2.05
CA THR A 143 10.78 -7.17 -2.11
C THR A 143 10.53 -6.27 -0.91
N LEU A 144 10.10 -5.03 -1.16
CA LEU A 144 9.71 -4.09 -0.12
C LEU A 144 8.18 -4.03 0.00
N CYS A 145 7.66 -4.35 1.17
CA CYS A 145 6.27 -4.22 1.56
C CYS A 145 6.05 -2.83 2.17
N VAL A 146 5.21 -2.02 1.52
CA VAL A 146 5.00 -0.60 1.82
C VAL A 146 3.57 -0.39 2.33
N SER A 147 3.44 0.43 3.36
CA SER A 147 2.17 0.86 3.95
C SER A 147 1.57 2.04 3.19
N SER A 148 0.25 2.13 3.15
CA SER A 148 -0.52 3.19 2.46
C SER A 148 -1.37 4.04 3.40
N GLN A 149 -1.64 3.56 4.62
CA GLN A 149 -2.42 4.25 5.65
C GLN A 149 -1.83 3.94 7.03
N VAL A 150 -2.17 4.77 8.02
CA VAL A 150 -1.96 4.46 9.45
C VAL A 150 -3.21 3.73 9.96
N GLY A 151 -3.08 2.44 10.26
CA GLY A 151 -4.22 1.54 10.50
C GLY A 151 -4.95 1.14 9.20
N CYS A 152 -6.14 0.57 9.31
CA CYS A 152 -6.95 0.18 8.15
C CYS A 152 -8.46 0.30 8.44
N THR A 153 -9.27 0.61 7.43
CA THR A 153 -10.75 0.75 7.57
C THR A 153 -11.52 -0.55 7.39
N LEU A 154 -10.89 -1.56 6.80
CA LEU A 154 -11.58 -2.71 6.24
C LEU A 154 -11.98 -3.76 7.26
N ASN A 155 -11.31 -3.79 8.41
CA ASN A 155 -11.59 -4.74 9.48
C ASN A 155 -11.60 -6.21 9.02
N CYS A 156 -10.73 -6.60 8.08
CA CYS A 156 -10.62 -7.99 7.67
C CYS A 156 -10.28 -8.86 8.88
N SER A 157 -11.10 -9.87 9.17
CA SER A 157 -11.10 -10.56 10.47
C SER A 157 -9.83 -11.35 10.75
N PHE A 158 -9.11 -11.75 9.71
CA PHE A 158 -7.84 -12.48 9.77
C PHE A 158 -6.61 -11.55 9.81
N CYS A 159 -6.78 -10.24 9.65
CA CYS A 159 -5.67 -9.28 9.56
C CYS A 159 -5.47 -8.54 10.90
N HIS A 160 -4.24 -8.56 11.43
CA HIS A 160 -3.90 -7.87 12.67
C HIS A 160 -4.04 -6.34 12.52
N THR A 161 -3.63 -5.78 11.37
CA THR A 161 -3.90 -4.35 11.05
C THR A 161 -5.40 -4.06 10.99
N GLY A 162 -6.24 -5.03 10.63
CA GLY A 162 -7.70 -4.91 10.65
C GLY A 162 -8.26 -4.71 12.07
N THR A 163 -7.49 -4.99 13.11
CA THR A 163 -7.86 -4.68 14.50
C THR A 163 -7.57 -3.22 14.89
N GLN A 164 -6.72 -2.52 14.13
CA GLN A 164 -6.36 -1.12 14.32
C GLN A 164 -7.28 -0.23 13.48
N ARG A 165 -8.01 0.67 14.15
CA ARG A 165 -8.86 1.64 13.45
C ARG A 165 -8.02 2.53 12.55
N LEU A 166 -8.53 2.87 11.37
CA LEU A 166 -7.92 3.90 10.52
C LEU A 166 -7.74 5.20 11.31
N VAL A 167 -6.53 5.73 11.26
CA VAL A 167 -6.16 7.05 11.79
C VAL A 167 -6.20 8.05 10.63
N ARG A 168 -5.29 7.90 9.65
CA ARG A 168 -5.23 8.74 8.45
C ARG A 168 -4.60 8.04 7.24
N ASN A 169 -4.79 8.65 6.07
CA ASN A 169 -4.04 8.31 4.87
C ASN A 169 -2.59 8.81 4.94
N LEU A 170 -1.69 8.10 4.27
CA LEU A 170 -0.33 8.59 4.03
C LEU A 170 -0.29 9.51 2.82
N THR A 171 0.57 10.52 2.86
CA THR A 171 0.90 11.33 1.68
C THR A 171 1.78 10.55 0.71
N ALA A 172 1.87 11.00 -0.54
CA ALA A 172 2.78 10.42 -1.51
C ALA A 172 4.24 10.42 -1.00
N GLY A 173 4.66 11.51 -0.36
CA GLY A 173 5.99 11.64 0.24
C GLY A 173 6.26 10.65 1.37
N GLU A 174 5.27 10.33 2.19
CA GLU A 174 5.39 9.31 3.24
C GLU A 174 5.48 7.89 2.66
N ILE A 175 4.76 7.60 1.57
CA ILE A 175 4.85 6.31 0.87
C ILE A 175 6.21 6.15 0.19
N VAL A 176 6.65 7.16 -0.57
CA VAL A 176 7.98 7.17 -1.20
C VAL A 176 9.09 7.14 -0.14
N GLY A 177 8.89 7.84 0.98
CA GLY A 177 9.81 7.87 2.12
C GLY A 177 10.14 6.49 2.66
N GLN A 178 9.17 5.57 2.73
CA GLN A 178 9.43 4.17 3.13
C GLN A 178 10.42 3.48 2.19
N VAL A 179 10.28 3.69 0.88
CA VAL A 179 11.21 3.15 -0.13
C VAL A 179 12.60 3.75 0.05
N MET A 180 12.68 5.05 0.27
CA MET A 180 13.94 5.76 0.44
C MET A 180 14.66 5.36 1.73
N VAL A 181 13.94 5.18 2.84
CA VAL A 181 14.48 4.67 4.12
C VAL A 181 15.03 3.25 3.94
N ALA A 182 14.30 2.37 3.28
CA ALA A 182 14.78 1.02 3.01
C ALA A 182 16.08 1.04 2.20
N ARG A 183 16.16 1.86 1.15
CA ARG A 183 17.37 2.01 0.33
C ARG A 183 18.54 2.60 1.12
N ASP A 184 18.29 3.55 2.04
CA ASP A 184 19.33 4.06 2.95
C ASP A 184 19.92 2.96 3.82
N ARG A 185 19.05 2.18 4.48
CA ARG A 185 19.47 1.11 5.41
C ARG A 185 20.16 -0.04 4.71
N LEU A 186 19.79 -0.30 3.46
CA LEU A 186 20.40 -1.36 2.65
C LEU A 186 21.64 -0.88 1.88
N GLY A 187 21.95 0.42 1.86
CA GLY A 187 23.02 0.96 1.04
C GLY A 187 22.74 0.86 -0.47
N ASP A 188 21.47 0.89 -0.86
CA ASP A 188 20.97 0.59 -2.21
C ASP A 188 20.87 1.84 -3.11
N TRP A 189 21.92 2.66 -3.13
CA TRP A 189 22.03 3.89 -3.93
C TRP A 189 23.18 3.78 -4.93
N ALA A 190 23.11 4.52 -6.04
CA ALA A 190 24.00 4.33 -7.20
C ALA A 190 25.51 4.54 -6.93
N ASP A 191 25.87 5.20 -5.83
CA ASP A 191 27.24 5.46 -5.38
C ASP A 191 27.60 4.75 -4.06
N ARG A 192 26.70 3.89 -3.55
CA ARG A 192 26.93 3.11 -2.33
C ARG A 192 27.18 1.65 -2.69
N THR A 193 28.01 1.01 -1.87
CA THR A 193 28.48 -0.36 -2.06
C THR A 193 27.32 -1.35 -2.00
N THR A 194 26.73 -1.66 -3.15
CA THR A 194 25.89 -2.86 -3.29
C THR A 194 26.81 -4.09 -3.31
N PRO A 195 26.60 -5.10 -2.44
CA PRO A 195 27.53 -6.23 -2.29
C PRO A 195 27.88 -6.98 -3.59
N ASN A 196 27.03 -6.90 -4.61
CA ASN A 196 27.22 -7.59 -5.90
C ASN A 196 26.98 -6.68 -7.13
N GLY A 197 27.08 -5.35 -6.99
CA GLY A 197 26.88 -4.40 -8.09
C GLY A 197 25.44 -4.26 -8.63
N GLY A 198 24.46 -4.85 -7.94
CA GLY A 198 23.03 -4.82 -8.33
C GLY A 198 22.14 -4.23 -7.24
N ARG A 199 20.96 -3.72 -7.64
CA ARG A 199 19.96 -3.17 -6.72
C ARG A 199 19.44 -4.23 -5.74
N LEU A 200 19.29 -3.86 -4.48
CA LEU A 200 18.72 -4.72 -3.44
C LEU A 200 17.19 -4.65 -3.43
N VAL A 201 16.61 -3.44 -3.46
CA VAL A 201 15.17 -3.26 -3.61
C VAL A 201 14.82 -3.32 -5.09
N THR A 202 14.26 -4.46 -5.51
CA THR A 202 13.92 -4.70 -6.92
C THR A 202 12.42 -4.83 -7.16
N ASN A 203 11.64 -5.09 -6.11
CA ASN A 203 10.20 -5.27 -6.15
C ASN A 203 9.52 -4.46 -5.04
N ILE A 204 8.35 -3.90 -5.33
CA ILE A 204 7.49 -3.21 -4.35
C ILE A 204 6.14 -3.90 -4.29
N VAL A 205 5.61 -4.11 -3.10
CA VAL A 205 4.23 -4.57 -2.89
C VAL A 205 3.50 -3.62 -1.94
N MET A 206 2.31 -3.16 -2.35
CA MET A 206 1.40 -2.39 -1.49
C MET A 206 0.56 -3.37 -0.66
N MET A 207 1.21 -4.06 0.27
CA MET A 207 0.64 -5.09 1.15
C MET A 207 0.98 -4.84 2.63
N GLY A 208 1.43 -3.62 2.95
CA GLY A 208 1.68 -3.18 4.31
C GLY A 208 0.36 -2.83 5.02
N MET A 209 0.39 -1.77 5.83
CA MET A 209 -0.80 -1.28 6.51
C MET A 209 -1.70 -0.46 5.56
N GLY A 210 -3.01 -0.68 5.65
CA GLY A 210 -4.03 0.08 4.91
C GLY A 210 -4.55 -0.57 3.64
N GLU A 211 -5.63 0.00 3.10
CA GLU A 211 -6.20 -0.31 1.79
C GLU A 211 -5.75 0.75 0.76
N PRO A 212 -4.83 0.41 -0.17
CA PRO A 212 -4.24 1.38 -1.08
C PRO A 212 -5.29 2.12 -1.93
N LEU A 213 -6.38 1.47 -2.33
CA LEU A 213 -7.39 2.11 -3.18
C LEU A 213 -8.31 3.07 -2.44
N TYR A 214 -8.33 3.08 -1.10
CA TYR A 214 -8.93 4.17 -0.32
C TYR A 214 -7.98 5.35 -0.09
N ASN A 215 -6.73 5.22 -0.53
CA ASN A 215 -5.75 6.31 -0.60
C ASN A 215 -5.22 6.49 -2.04
N PHE A 216 -6.13 6.38 -3.03
CA PHE A 216 -5.76 6.19 -4.42
C PHE A 216 -4.81 7.26 -4.97
N ASP A 217 -5.12 8.55 -4.80
CA ASP A 217 -4.33 9.61 -5.43
C ASP A 217 -2.90 9.68 -4.87
N ALA A 218 -2.72 9.59 -3.55
CA ALA A 218 -1.39 9.56 -2.94
C ALA A 218 -0.60 8.30 -3.32
N VAL A 219 -1.27 7.15 -3.44
CA VAL A 219 -0.66 5.91 -3.92
C VAL A 219 -0.26 6.01 -5.39
N ARG A 220 -1.12 6.55 -6.26
CA ARG A 220 -0.81 6.81 -7.68
C ARG A 220 0.44 7.67 -7.77
N ASP A 221 0.44 8.81 -7.12
CA ASP A 221 1.53 9.79 -7.23
C ASP A 221 2.85 9.20 -6.71
N ALA A 222 2.81 8.47 -5.58
CA ALA A 222 3.97 7.76 -5.06
C ALA A 222 4.51 6.68 -6.01
N LEU A 223 3.63 5.85 -6.59
CA LEU A 223 4.05 4.77 -7.49
C LEU A 223 4.56 5.31 -8.84
N LEU A 224 4.07 6.46 -9.30
CA LEU A 224 4.61 7.15 -10.46
C LEU A 224 6.04 7.66 -10.19
N VAL A 225 6.29 8.25 -9.01
CA VAL A 225 7.64 8.65 -8.58
C VAL A 225 8.58 7.45 -8.47
N VAL A 226 8.15 6.37 -7.82
CA VAL A 226 8.95 5.15 -7.62
C VAL A 226 9.28 4.45 -8.95
N SER A 227 8.39 4.55 -9.94
CA SER A 227 8.58 3.91 -11.24
C SER A 227 9.21 4.79 -12.32
N ASP A 228 9.47 6.06 -12.03
CA ASP A 228 10.11 7.00 -12.96
C ASP A 228 11.53 6.53 -13.31
N GLY A 229 11.79 6.36 -14.61
CA GLY A 229 13.04 5.79 -15.13
C GLY A 229 14.28 6.67 -14.90
N ASP A 230 14.09 7.97 -14.69
CA ASP A 230 15.17 8.93 -14.40
C ASP A 230 15.37 9.13 -12.89
N GLY A 231 14.65 8.37 -12.04
CA GLY A 231 14.70 8.43 -10.58
C GLY A 231 14.96 7.07 -9.94
N ILE A 232 14.05 6.64 -9.05
CA ILE A 232 14.16 5.34 -8.38
C ILE A 232 14.11 4.21 -9.42
N GLY A 233 13.23 4.32 -10.43
CA GLY A 233 13.23 3.43 -11.59
C GLY A 233 12.91 1.97 -11.29
N ILE A 234 11.97 1.67 -10.38
CA ILE A 234 11.45 0.31 -10.23
C ILE A 234 10.45 0.03 -11.36
N SER A 235 10.67 -1.03 -12.12
CA SER A 235 9.77 -1.41 -13.21
C SER A 235 8.34 -1.60 -12.68
N ARG A 236 7.36 -1.00 -13.36
CA ARG A 236 5.92 -1.18 -13.03
C ARG A 236 5.47 -2.64 -13.00
N ARG A 237 6.16 -3.53 -13.72
CA ARG A 237 5.91 -4.99 -13.69
C ARG A 237 6.34 -5.65 -12.38
N ARG A 238 7.27 -5.02 -11.64
CA ARG A 238 7.80 -5.43 -10.33
C ARG A 238 7.14 -4.68 -9.17
N ILE A 239 6.16 -3.82 -9.46
CA ILE A 239 5.31 -3.17 -8.46
C ILE A 239 3.95 -3.87 -8.49
N THR A 240 3.50 -4.37 -7.35
CA THR A 240 2.17 -4.99 -7.20
C THR A 240 1.34 -4.19 -6.21
N LEU A 241 0.21 -3.67 -6.66
CA LEU A 241 -0.81 -3.09 -5.79
C LEU A 241 -1.80 -4.18 -5.40
N SER A 242 -1.96 -4.44 -4.09
CA SER A 242 -3.00 -5.33 -3.58
C SER A 242 -4.21 -4.51 -3.10
N THR A 243 -5.42 -5.02 -3.33
CA THR A 243 -6.67 -4.41 -2.86
C THR A 243 -7.66 -5.47 -2.41
N SER A 244 -8.45 -5.13 -1.40
CA SER A 244 -9.61 -5.91 -0.97
C SER A 244 -10.84 -5.72 -1.86
N GLY A 245 -10.75 -4.85 -2.89
CA GLY A 245 -11.76 -4.70 -3.91
C GLY A 245 -12.55 -3.40 -3.85
N VAL A 246 -11.87 -2.25 -3.76
CA VAL A 246 -12.52 -0.94 -3.97
C VAL A 246 -12.77 -0.76 -5.47
N VAL A 247 -13.88 -1.34 -5.95
CA VAL A 247 -14.17 -1.53 -7.39
C VAL A 247 -13.98 -0.27 -8.25
N PRO A 248 -14.49 0.93 -7.87
CA PRO A 248 -14.34 2.13 -8.70
C PRO A 248 -12.89 2.50 -9.04
N ASN A 249 -11.93 2.15 -8.17
CA ASN A 249 -10.52 2.50 -8.36
C ASN A 249 -9.68 1.39 -9.02
N ILE A 250 -10.26 0.21 -9.29
CA ILE A 250 -9.55 -0.89 -9.97
C ILE A 250 -9.20 -0.49 -11.42
N ALA A 251 -10.17 0.02 -12.18
CA ALA A 251 -9.91 0.47 -13.55
C ALA A 251 -8.90 1.62 -13.60
N ARG A 252 -9.03 2.59 -12.68
CA ARG A 252 -8.10 3.72 -12.53
C ARG A 252 -6.67 3.28 -12.25
N THR A 253 -6.47 2.22 -11.45
CA THR A 253 -5.13 1.65 -11.19
C THR A 253 -4.43 1.21 -12.48
N GLY A 254 -5.16 0.55 -13.36
CA GLY A 254 -4.63 0.08 -14.64
C GLY A 254 -4.34 1.23 -15.61
N ALA A 255 -5.24 2.22 -15.67
CA ALA A 255 -5.17 3.35 -16.60
C ALA A 255 -4.15 4.42 -16.18
N GLU A 256 -4.14 4.82 -14.90
CA GLU A 256 -3.34 5.95 -14.40
C GLU A 256 -1.94 5.51 -13.92
N ILE A 257 -1.80 4.31 -13.36
CA ILE A 257 -0.53 3.83 -12.78
C ILE A 257 0.14 2.77 -13.68
N GLY A 258 -0.62 1.77 -14.11
CA GLY A 258 -0.12 0.70 -14.98
C GLY A 258 0.77 -0.32 -14.26
N VAL A 259 0.53 -0.59 -12.98
CA VAL A 259 1.24 -1.60 -12.15
C VAL A 259 0.54 -2.97 -12.14
N SER A 260 1.21 -4.00 -11.65
CA SER A 260 0.58 -5.32 -11.44
C SER A 260 -0.51 -5.23 -10.37
N LEU A 261 -1.60 -5.99 -10.55
CA LEU A 261 -2.74 -5.99 -9.64
C LEU A 261 -2.83 -7.32 -8.89
N ALA A 262 -3.00 -7.23 -7.57
CA ALA A 262 -3.39 -8.33 -6.72
C ALA A 262 -4.75 -8.05 -6.06
N ILE A 263 -5.58 -9.08 -5.90
CA ILE A 263 -6.89 -9.01 -5.28
C ILE A 263 -6.90 -9.91 -4.04
N SER A 264 -7.13 -9.30 -2.88
CA SER A 264 -7.38 -10.00 -1.61
C SER A 264 -8.79 -10.60 -1.62
N LEU A 265 -8.92 -11.79 -2.24
CA LEU A 265 -10.20 -12.45 -2.47
C LEU A 265 -10.67 -13.22 -1.23
N HIS A 266 -9.85 -14.18 -0.77
CA HIS A 266 -9.98 -14.94 0.48
C HIS A 266 -11.27 -15.75 0.72
N ALA A 267 -12.29 -15.64 -0.11
CA ALA A 267 -13.48 -16.49 -0.08
C ALA A 267 -14.15 -16.53 -1.47
N VAL A 268 -14.88 -17.61 -1.74
CA VAL A 268 -15.55 -17.88 -3.03
C VAL A 268 -17.07 -17.78 -2.96
N ARG A 269 -17.61 -17.34 -1.83
CA ARG A 269 -19.04 -17.10 -1.58
C ARG A 269 -19.19 -15.78 -0.84
N ASP A 270 -20.20 -14.99 -1.20
CA ASP A 270 -20.40 -13.66 -0.63
C ASP A 270 -20.63 -13.70 0.88
N GLU A 271 -21.36 -14.69 1.39
CA GLU A 271 -21.69 -14.80 2.82
C GLU A 271 -20.43 -14.95 3.68
N LEU A 272 -19.48 -15.78 3.23
CA LEU A 272 -18.21 -15.97 3.90
C LEU A 272 -17.29 -14.75 3.69
N ARG A 273 -17.31 -14.17 2.49
CA ARG A 273 -16.47 -13.00 2.19
C ARG A 273 -16.91 -11.77 2.97
N ASP A 274 -18.21 -11.61 3.24
CA ASP A 274 -18.74 -10.57 4.11
C ASP A 274 -18.19 -10.65 5.54
N GLU A 275 -17.92 -11.86 6.03
CA GLU A 275 -17.27 -12.06 7.33
C GLU A 275 -15.78 -11.74 7.26
N LEU A 276 -15.06 -12.37 6.31
CA LEU A 276 -13.60 -12.31 6.24
C LEU A 276 -13.10 -10.94 5.76
N VAL A 277 -13.78 -10.35 4.79
CA VAL A 277 -13.44 -9.09 4.11
C VAL A 277 -14.71 -8.22 4.04
N PRO A 278 -15.07 -7.50 5.12
CA PRO A 278 -16.33 -6.76 5.24
C PRO A 278 -16.68 -5.80 4.10
N LEU A 279 -15.70 -5.35 3.32
CA LEU A 279 -15.89 -4.55 2.11
C LEU A 279 -16.80 -5.25 1.08
N ASN A 280 -16.87 -6.57 1.10
CA ASN A 280 -17.71 -7.36 0.19
C ASN A 280 -19.19 -6.96 0.22
N ARG A 281 -19.71 -6.54 1.38
CA ARG A 281 -21.08 -6.03 1.51
C ARG A 281 -21.36 -4.80 0.64
N LYS A 282 -20.31 -4.02 0.36
CA LYS A 282 -20.39 -2.84 -0.53
C LYS A 282 -20.13 -3.21 -1.98
N TYR A 283 -19.13 -4.05 -2.21
CA TYR A 283 -18.71 -4.51 -3.54
C TYR A 283 -18.62 -6.04 -3.56
N PRO A 284 -19.73 -6.75 -3.87
CA PRO A 284 -19.79 -8.21 -3.87
C PRO A 284 -18.83 -8.86 -4.87
N ILE A 285 -18.58 -10.16 -4.71
CA ILE A 285 -17.62 -10.91 -5.54
C ILE A 285 -17.90 -10.74 -7.04
N GLY A 286 -19.18 -10.78 -7.45
CA GLY A 286 -19.58 -10.62 -8.84
C GLY A 286 -19.06 -9.32 -9.47
N GLU A 287 -19.31 -8.19 -8.80
CA GLU A 287 -18.89 -6.86 -9.23
C GLU A 287 -17.36 -6.73 -9.22
N LEU A 288 -16.71 -7.25 -8.16
CA LEU A 288 -15.25 -7.28 -8.06
C LEU A 288 -14.61 -8.03 -9.23
N LEU A 289 -15.11 -9.21 -9.57
CA LEU A 289 -14.58 -10.02 -10.66
C LEU A 289 -14.86 -9.41 -12.03
N GLU A 290 -15.98 -8.71 -12.19
CA GLU A 290 -16.26 -7.95 -13.41
C GLU A 290 -15.26 -6.80 -13.60
N ALA A 291 -14.96 -6.04 -12.54
CA ALA A 291 -13.90 -5.03 -12.58
C ALA A 291 -12.53 -5.63 -12.91
N CYS A 292 -12.24 -6.83 -12.43
CA CYS A 292 -11.00 -7.56 -12.74
C CYS A 292 -10.95 -8.01 -14.21
N ARG A 293 -12.06 -8.49 -14.79
CA ARG A 293 -12.16 -8.84 -16.22
C ARG A 293 -11.86 -7.63 -17.11
N ASN A 294 -12.32 -6.45 -16.68
CA ASN A 294 -12.17 -5.20 -17.40
C ASN A 294 -10.90 -4.41 -17.03
N TYR A 295 -9.95 -5.00 -16.28
CA TYR A 295 -8.76 -4.30 -15.83
C TYR A 295 -7.84 -3.90 -17.01
N PRO A 296 -7.47 -2.62 -17.16
CA PRO A 296 -6.64 -2.18 -18.28
C PRO A 296 -5.28 -2.91 -18.35
N GLY A 297 -5.04 -3.56 -19.49
CA GLY A 297 -3.80 -4.30 -19.76
C GLY A 297 -3.75 -5.71 -19.19
N VAL A 298 -4.86 -6.24 -18.65
CA VAL A 298 -4.95 -7.65 -18.25
C VAL A 298 -4.75 -8.56 -19.47
N SER A 299 -3.89 -9.57 -19.32
CA SER A 299 -3.60 -10.54 -20.37
C SER A 299 -2.91 -11.77 -19.78
N ASN A 300 -2.70 -12.81 -20.58
CA ASN A 300 -1.91 -13.98 -20.13
C ASN A 300 -0.45 -13.63 -19.78
N ALA A 301 0.08 -12.54 -20.33
CA ALA A 301 1.41 -12.00 -20.00
C ALA A 301 1.38 -11.10 -18.75
N ARG A 302 0.24 -10.49 -18.44
CA ARG A 302 0.01 -9.62 -17.28
C ARG A 302 -1.27 -10.06 -16.54
N ARG A 303 -1.13 -11.17 -15.82
CA ARG A 303 -2.22 -11.80 -15.08
C ARG A 303 -2.49 -11.06 -13.77
N ILE A 304 -3.74 -11.09 -13.32
CA ILE A 304 -4.12 -10.63 -11.98
C ILE A 304 -3.78 -11.72 -10.98
N THR A 305 -3.19 -11.35 -9.85
CA THR A 305 -2.93 -12.29 -8.76
C THR A 305 -4.11 -12.27 -7.79
N PHE A 306 -4.74 -13.41 -7.55
CA PHE A 306 -5.75 -13.56 -6.50
C PHE A 306 -5.08 -14.13 -5.25
N GLU A 307 -5.07 -13.35 -4.18
CA GLU A 307 -4.57 -13.77 -2.88
C GLU A 307 -5.67 -14.52 -2.13
N TYR A 308 -5.33 -15.70 -1.63
CA TYR A 308 -6.25 -16.59 -0.93
C TYR A 308 -5.58 -17.09 0.35
N VAL A 309 -6.10 -16.69 1.51
CA VAL A 309 -5.52 -17.08 2.80
C VAL A 309 -6.10 -18.43 3.18
N MET A 310 -5.27 -19.34 3.67
CA MET A 310 -5.67 -20.71 3.98
C MET A 310 -6.05 -20.81 5.46
N LEU A 311 -7.35 -20.72 5.74
CA LEU A 311 -7.92 -20.75 7.09
C LEU A 311 -8.58 -22.11 7.33
N LYS A 312 -8.07 -22.83 8.33
CA LYS A 312 -8.45 -24.21 8.62
C LYS A 312 -9.95 -24.36 8.87
N GLY A 313 -10.62 -25.18 8.06
CA GLY A 313 -12.04 -25.48 8.20
C GLY A 313 -12.98 -24.32 7.89
N VAL A 314 -12.46 -23.21 7.34
CA VAL A 314 -13.25 -21.99 7.05
C VAL A 314 -13.40 -21.79 5.54
N ASN A 315 -12.30 -21.85 4.81
CA ASN A 315 -12.28 -21.54 3.37
C ASN A 315 -11.34 -22.45 2.56
N ASP A 316 -10.87 -23.55 3.15
CA ASP A 316 -9.78 -24.39 2.63
C ASP A 316 -10.25 -25.75 2.10
N SER A 317 -11.57 -25.94 1.90
CA SER A 317 -12.10 -27.19 1.38
C SER A 317 -11.83 -27.37 -0.13
N LEU A 318 -11.88 -28.60 -0.64
CA LEU A 318 -11.80 -28.85 -2.09
C LEU A 318 -13.02 -28.33 -2.86
N ASP A 319 -14.18 -28.18 -2.20
CA ASP A 319 -15.33 -27.52 -2.80
C ASP A 319 -15.09 -26.02 -2.98
N ASP A 320 -14.39 -25.38 -2.04
CA ASP A 320 -13.93 -24.00 -2.20
C ASP A 320 -12.95 -23.88 -3.39
N ALA A 321 -12.03 -24.83 -3.55
CA ALA A 321 -11.10 -24.86 -4.68
C ALA A 321 -11.84 -24.99 -6.04
N ARG A 322 -12.86 -25.87 -6.12
CA ARG A 322 -13.72 -26.02 -7.30
C ARG A 322 -14.46 -24.73 -7.65
N LEU A 323 -15.05 -24.10 -6.65
CA LEU A 323 -15.76 -22.83 -6.82
C LEU A 323 -14.80 -21.69 -7.21
N LEU A 324 -13.60 -21.64 -6.64
CA LEU A 324 -12.57 -20.67 -7.00
C LEU A 324 -12.23 -20.75 -8.50
N VAL A 325 -11.93 -21.96 -8.99
CA VAL A 325 -11.64 -22.22 -10.41
C VAL A 325 -12.80 -21.78 -11.31
N LYS A 326 -14.04 -22.05 -10.89
CA LYS A 326 -15.25 -21.65 -11.63
C LYS A 326 -15.39 -20.12 -11.68
N LEU A 327 -15.18 -19.43 -10.56
CA LEU A 327 -15.31 -17.98 -10.45
C LEU A 327 -14.29 -17.23 -11.33
N LEU A 328 -13.05 -17.69 -11.34
CA LEU A 328 -11.97 -17.03 -12.08
C LEU A 328 -11.95 -17.35 -13.58
N LYS A 329 -12.86 -18.22 -14.05
CA LYS A 329 -12.96 -18.57 -15.46
C LYS A 329 -13.09 -17.31 -16.32
N GLY A 330 -12.23 -17.20 -17.33
CA GLY A 330 -12.18 -16.07 -18.26
C GLY A 330 -11.36 -14.87 -17.77
N ILE A 331 -10.78 -14.93 -16.57
CA ILE A 331 -9.84 -13.92 -16.06
C ILE A 331 -8.41 -14.48 -16.22
N PRO A 332 -7.49 -13.78 -16.92
CA PRO A 332 -6.09 -14.13 -16.88
C PRO A 332 -5.54 -14.00 -15.45
N ALA A 333 -5.43 -15.12 -14.75
CA ALA A 333 -5.22 -15.15 -13.32
C ALA A 333 -4.04 -16.04 -12.89
N LYS A 334 -3.50 -15.73 -11.72
CA LYS A 334 -2.70 -16.63 -10.88
C LYS A 334 -3.30 -16.61 -9.49
N ILE A 335 -3.21 -17.70 -8.75
CA ILE A 335 -3.76 -17.82 -7.40
C ILE A 335 -2.58 -17.97 -6.45
N ASN A 336 -2.36 -17.03 -5.55
CA ASN A 336 -1.35 -17.15 -4.52
C ASN A 336 -2.02 -17.65 -3.24
N LEU A 337 -1.73 -18.89 -2.86
CA LEU A 337 -2.19 -19.44 -1.59
C LEU A 337 -1.26 -18.95 -0.47
N ILE A 338 -1.85 -18.40 0.58
CA ILE A 338 -1.12 -17.80 1.71
C ILE A 338 -1.43 -18.63 2.95
N PRO A 339 -0.51 -19.49 3.42
CA PRO A 339 -0.63 -20.11 4.72
C PRO A 339 -0.82 -19.03 5.78
N PHE A 340 -1.88 -19.15 6.59
CA PHE A 340 -2.22 -18.13 7.57
C PHE A 340 -1.07 -17.93 8.58
N ASN A 341 -0.78 -16.67 8.90
CA ASN A 341 0.20 -16.30 9.91
C ASN A 341 -0.56 -15.90 11.18
N PRO A 342 -0.61 -16.77 12.20
CA PRO A 342 -1.33 -16.46 13.43
C PRO A 342 -0.71 -15.27 14.15
N TRP A 343 -1.53 -14.53 14.88
CA TRP A 343 -1.13 -13.40 15.72
C TRP A 343 -1.89 -13.47 17.05
N PRO A 344 -1.39 -12.85 18.14
CA PRO A 344 -2.00 -12.99 19.46
C PRO A 344 -3.48 -12.58 19.48
N GLY A 345 -4.37 -13.53 19.80
CA GLY A 345 -5.81 -13.31 19.84
C GLY A 345 -6.56 -13.56 18.52
N SER A 346 -5.88 -14.02 17.45
CA SER A 346 -6.57 -14.43 16.23
C SER A 346 -7.45 -15.66 16.48
N ARG A 347 -8.70 -15.63 16.01
CA ARG A 347 -9.64 -16.78 16.12
C ARG A 347 -9.47 -17.86 15.05
N TYR A 348 -8.52 -17.66 14.13
CA TYR A 348 -8.30 -18.54 12.98
C TYR A 348 -7.04 -19.37 13.17
N GLU A 349 -7.01 -20.51 12.51
CA GLU A 349 -5.85 -21.40 12.46
C GLU A 349 -5.38 -21.55 11.01
N CYS A 350 -4.08 -21.80 10.83
CA CYS A 350 -3.54 -22.14 9.53
C CYS A 350 -4.03 -23.52 9.13
N SER A 351 -4.50 -23.65 7.89
CA SER A 351 -4.78 -24.96 7.30
C SER A 351 -3.57 -25.89 7.40
N ASP A 352 -3.85 -27.18 7.55
CA ASP A 352 -2.82 -28.22 7.55
C ASP A 352 -2.12 -28.28 6.19
N TRP A 353 -0.82 -28.58 6.18
CA TRP A 353 -0.02 -28.56 4.94
C TRP A 353 -0.61 -29.52 3.89
N ASP A 354 -0.91 -30.77 4.24
CA ASP A 354 -1.55 -31.72 3.31
C ASP A 354 -2.83 -31.17 2.66
N GLN A 355 -3.60 -30.34 3.38
CA GLN A 355 -4.82 -29.72 2.84
C GLN A 355 -4.48 -28.57 1.88
N ILE A 356 -3.50 -27.75 2.21
CA ILE A 356 -2.99 -26.68 1.32
C ILE A 356 -2.43 -27.27 0.03
N GLU A 357 -1.68 -28.38 0.10
CA GLU A 357 -1.16 -29.07 -1.08
C GLU A 357 -2.29 -29.59 -1.97
N LYS A 358 -3.29 -30.28 -1.40
CA LYS A 358 -4.46 -30.77 -2.15
C LYS A 358 -5.23 -29.63 -2.83
N PHE A 359 -5.44 -28.52 -2.12
CA PHE A 359 -6.10 -27.34 -2.68
C PHE A 359 -5.27 -26.76 -3.84
N SER A 360 -3.95 -26.61 -3.62
CA SER A 360 -3.02 -26.08 -4.62
C SER A 360 -2.94 -26.94 -5.87
N GLU A 361 -2.82 -28.26 -5.69
CA GLU A 361 -2.74 -29.24 -6.76
C GLU A 361 -4.03 -29.23 -7.59
N TYR A 362 -5.20 -29.16 -6.95
CA TYR A 362 -6.47 -29.04 -7.66
C TYR A 362 -6.51 -27.80 -8.55
N VAL A 363 -6.15 -26.63 -8.00
CA VAL A 363 -6.12 -25.36 -8.74
C VAL A 363 -5.09 -25.39 -9.88
N PHE A 364 -3.93 -25.99 -9.64
CA PHE A 364 -2.87 -26.17 -10.62
C PHE A 364 -3.32 -27.04 -11.78
N ASN A 365 -3.92 -28.20 -11.49
CA ASN A 365 -4.45 -29.14 -12.49
C ASN A 365 -5.61 -28.53 -13.30
N ALA A 366 -6.31 -27.54 -12.76
CA ALA A 366 -7.31 -26.75 -13.48
C ALA A 366 -6.72 -25.66 -14.40
N GLY A 367 -5.39 -25.52 -14.47
CA GLY A 367 -4.68 -24.63 -15.39
C GLY A 367 -4.26 -23.27 -14.82
N TYR A 368 -4.45 -23.03 -13.52
CA TYR A 368 -4.00 -21.80 -12.86
C TYR A 368 -2.68 -22.02 -12.13
N SER A 369 -1.72 -21.10 -12.31
CA SER A 369 -0.52 -21.11 -11.47
C SER A 369 -0.92 -20.87 -10.02
N SER A 370 -0.58 -21.82 -9.14
CA SER A 370 -0.98 -21.83 -7.72
C SER A 370 0.23 -21.97 -6.78
N PRO A 371 1.16 -21.01 -6.72
CA PRO A 371 2.25 -21.10 -5.75
C PRO A 371 1.71 -20.95 -4.32
N VAL A 372 2.21 -21.79 -3.42
CA VAL A 372 2.02 -21.61 -1.97
C VAL A 372 3.12 -20.69 -1.47
N ARG A 373 2.73 -19.57 -0.85
CA ARG A 373 3.65 -18.54 -0.37
C ARG A 373 4.40 -19.05 0.86
N THR A 374 5.73 -19.07 0.79
CA THR A 374 6.57 -19.33 1.96
C THR A 374 6.42 -18.18 2.98
N PRO A 375 6.08 -18.46 4.25
CA PRO A 375 6.06 -17.45 5.29
C PRO A 375 7.45 -16.82 5.47
N ARG A 376 7.50 -15.49 5.65
CA ARG A 376 8.75 -14.72 5.83
C ARG A 376 8.63 -13.79 7.03
N GLY A 377 9.66 -13.71 7.87
CA GLY A 377 9.70 -12.83 9.04
C GLY A 377 8.63 -13.10 10.11
N ARG A 378 8.15 -14.35 10.24
CA ARG A 378 7.08 -14.72 11.18
C ARG A 378 7.51 -14.57 12.65
N ASP A 379 8.79 -14.84 12.94
CA ASP A 379 9.43 -14.70 14.26
C ASP A 379 9.43 -13.27 14.79
N ILE A 380 9.37 -12.27 13.89
CA ILE A 380 9.35 -10.83 14.24
C ILE A 380 8.00 -10.16 13.94
N LEU A 381 6.92 -10.93 13.74
CA LEU A 381 5.60 -10.41 13.34
C LEU A 381 5.66 -9.51 12.09
N ALA A 382 6.42 -9.92 11.07
CA ALA A 382 6.55 -9.22 9.80
C ALA A 382 5.86 -9.94 8.63
N ALA A 383 5.29 -11.12 8.86
CA ALA A 383 4.59 -11.86 7.82
C ALA A 383 3.26 -11.17 7.46
N CYS A 384 2.75 -11.48 6.26
CA CYS A 384 1.49 -10.89 5.77
C CYS A 384 0.36 -11.07 6.78
N GLY A 385 -0.29 -9.95 7.11
CA GLY A 385 -1.40 -9.88 8.06
C GLY A 385 -0.98 -9.71 9.53
N GLN A 386 0.30 -9.67 9.89
CA GLN A 386 0.74 -9.52 11.29
C GLN A 386 1.08 -8.09 11.71
N LEU A 387 1.17 -7.16 10.75
CA LEU A 387 1.61 -5.78 11.00
C LEU A 387 0.63 -5.00 11.88
N LYS A 388 1.15 -4.27 12.87
CA LYS A 388 0.39 -3.40 13.78
C LYS A 388 1.34 -2.42 14.48
N SER A 389 0.95 -1.15 14.53
CA SER A 389 1.63 -0.13 15.36
C SER A 389 0.85 0.15 16.64
N GLU A 390 1.52 0.74 17.64
CA GLU A 390 0.87 1.24 18.86
C GLU A 390 0.15 2.58 18.64
N THR A 391 0.06 3.08 17.40
CA THR A 391 -0.63 4.35 17.12
C THR A 391 -2.13 4.20 17.40
N GLU A 392 -2.59 4.93 18.41
CA GLU A 392 -3.99 4.97 18.82
C GLU A 392 -4.74 6.12 18.17
N LYS A 393 -6.05 5.95 18.05
CA LYS A 393 -6.95 6.99 17.57
C LYS A 393 -7.33 7.90 18.74
N LEU A 394 -7.05 9.21 18.63
CA LEU A 394 -7.51 10.20 19.61
C LEU A 394 -8.92 10.74 19.28
N SER A 395 -9.71 11.05 20.30
CA SER A 395 -11.00 11.75 20.12
C SER A 395 -10.80 13.20 19.67
N ALA A 396 -11.84 13.83 19.11
CA ALA A 396 -11.77 15.25 18.73
C ALA A 396 -11.51 16.18 19.93
N ARG A 397 -12.03 15.81 21.11
CA ARG A 397 -11.89 16.57 22.36
C ARG A 397 -10.48 16.49 22.93
N GLU A 398 -9.88 15.29 22.96
CA GLU A 398 -8.48 15.09 23.39
C GLU A 398 -7.50 15.85 22.50
N ARG A 399 -7.76 15.88 21.18
CA ARG A 399 -6.96 16.67 20.23
C ARG A 399 -7.04 18.17 20.45
N GLN A 400 -8.24 18.71 20.65
CA GLN A 400 -8.39 20.15 20.95
C GLN A 400 -7.69 20.52 22.25
N ALA A 401 -7.75 19.66 23.27
CA ALA A 401 -7.03 19.88 24.52
C ALA A 401 -5.51 19.88 24.30
N LEU A 402 -4.96 18.89 23.59
CA LEU A 402 -3.52 18.83 23.27
C LEU A 402 -3.04 20.02 22.45
N ARG A 403 -3.80 20.42 21.41
CA ARG A 403 -3.49 21.60 20.58
C ARG A 403 -3.55 22.89 21.37
N ALA A 404 -4.50 23.03 22.29
CA ALA A 404 -4.60 24.20 23.15
C ALA A 404 -3.41 24.28 24.11
N MET A 405 -2.97 23.14 24.67
CA MET A 405 -1.80 23.08 25.56
C MET A 405 -0.49 23.40 24.82
N ALA A 406 -0.34 22.91 23.59
CA ALA A 406 0.85 23.17 22.75
C ALA A 406 0.95 24.60 22.19
N MET A 407 -0.11 25.41 22.28
CA MET A 407 -0.11 26.84 21.87
C MET A 407 0.10 27.80 23.05
N THR A 408 0.16 27.28 24.28
CA THR A 408 0.29 28.08 25.51
C THR A 408 1.68 28.05 26.15
N ASP A 409 2.59 27.24 25.59
CA ASP A 409 4.04 27.28 25.84
C ASP A 409 4.74 27.98 24.67
#